data_AF-A0AAN6EDP1-F1
#
_entry.id   AF-A0AAN6EDP1-F1
#
_cell.length_a   1.000
_cell.length_b   1.000
_cell.length_c   1.000
_cell.angle_alpha   90.00
_cell.angle_beta   90.00
_cell.angle_gamma   90.00
#
_symmetry.space_group_name_H-M   'P 1'
#
loop_
_entity.id
_entity.type
_entity.pdbx_description
1 polymer ?
#
loop_
_entity_poly.entity_id
_entity_poly.type
_entity_poly.pdbx_seq_one_letter_code
_entity_poly.pdbx_strand_id
1 'polypeptide(L)'
;MSDAHIVELETLRRQLEQLHELFAAVIDETRPTPDNPHVMPWPELLSKFNVLAGKYAILSHTVGKKHASLLKELAVVPQTQPNGIHEQNIMSVLLRTKLAPEIEKEEENIWAQVESEAQQDQHHELLAVTAMGSFNSLRKAHADRVQQLLADALESKPVEPLAAPSETEAEATDKPVSLEDILAFTSSGKLT
;
A
#
# COMPACT_ATOMS: atom_id res chain seq x y z
N MET A 1 7.16 19.86 40.20
CA MET A 1 6.87 18.65 39.41
C MET A 1 6.15 17.69 40.34
N SER A 2 5.03 17.11 39.92
CA SER A 2 4.34 16.09 40.73
C SER A 2 5.26 14.89 40.90
N ASP A 3 5.40 14.37 42.12
CA ASP A 3 6.22 13.19 42.43
C ASP A 3 5.87 11.98 41.54
N ALA A 4 4.61 11.92 41.07
CA ALA A 4 4.14 10.93 40.10
C ALA A 4 4.94 10.96 38.77
N HIS A 5 5.27 12.14 38.24
CA HIS A 5 6.02 12.24 36.98
C HIS A 5 7.46 11.75 37.12
N ILE A 6 8.06 11.96 38.30
CA ILE A 6 9.41 11.49 38.61
C ILE A 6 9.43 9.96 38.67
N VAL A 7 8.45 9.36 39.37
CA VAL A 7 8.32 7.90 39.44
C VAL A 7 8.12 7.28 38.05
N GLU A 8 7.30 7.89 37.20
CA GLU A 8 7.10 7.41 35.83
C GLU A 8 8.39 7.50 34.99
N LEU A 9 9.12 8.61 35.06
CA LEU A 9 10.41 8.75 34.37
C LEU A 9 11.45 7.75 34.89
N GLU A 10 11.45 7.44 36.18
CA GLU A 10 12.31 6.40 36.75
C GLU A 10 11.95 5.00 36.23
N THR A 11 10.66 4.69 36.07
CA THR A 11 10.26 3.40 35.47
C THR A 11 10.72 3.28 34.03
N LEU A 12 10.61 4.35 33.23
CA LEU A 12 11.12 4.39 31.86
C LEU A 12 12.64 4.25 31.81
N ARG A 13 13.36 4.94 32.70
CA ARG A 13 14.81 4.82 32.82
C ARG A 13 15.22 3.37 33.07
N ARG A 14 14.59 2.67 34.02
CA ARG A 14 14.88 1.26 34.32
C ARG A 14 14.61 0.35 33.12
N GLN A 15 13.54 0.59 32.39
CA GLN A 15 13.23 -0.20 31.18
C GLN A 15 14.23 0.04 30.05
N LEU A 16 14.69 1.27 29.86
CA LEU A 16 15.74 1.62 28.90
C LEU A 16 17.08 0.99 29.28
N GLU A 17 17.43 1.02 30.57
CA GLU A 17 18.65 0.43 31.10
C GLU A 17 18.66 -1.09 30.91
N GLN A 18 17.56 -1.78 31.21
CA GLN A 18 17.40 -3.21 30.93
C GLN A 18 17.54 -3.53 29.44
N LEU A 19 16.99 -2.69 28.56
CA LEU A 19 17.11 -2.89 27.13
C LEU A 19 18.55 -2.70 26.67
N HIS A 20 19.24 -1.67 27.19
CA HIS A 20 20.64 -1.40 26.92
C HIS A 20 21.56 -2.54 27.37
N GLU A 21 21.36 -3.08 28.58
CA GLU A 21 22.13 -4.23 29.08
C GLU A 21 21.96 -5.47 28.19
N LEU A 22 20.74 -5.72 27.70
CA LEU A 22 20.48 -6.82 26.78
C LEU A 22 21.13 -6.61 25.41
N PHE A 23 21.09 -5.38 24.88
CA PHE A 23 21.81 -5.03 23.65
C PHE A 23 23.31 -5.23 23.82
N ALA A 24 23.89 -4.74 24.92
CA ALA A 24 25.32 -4.88 25.20
C ALA A 24 25.71 -6.37 25.27
N ALA A 25 24.94 -7.19 25.99
CA ALA A 25 25.18 -8.63 26.08
C ALA A 25 25.11 -9.31 24.71
N VAL A 26 24.10 -9.00 23.87
CA VAL A 26 23.99 -9.57 22.52
C VAL A 26 25.14 -9.11 21.63
N ILE A 27 25.58 -7.85 21.73
CA ILE A 27 26.71 -7.31 20.95
C ILE A 27 28.02 -8.00 21.36
N ASP A 28 28.25 -8.18 22.66
CA ASP A 28 29.47 -8.82 23.16
C ASP A 28 29.53 -10.30 22.77
N GLU A 29 28.40 -11.00 22.80
CA GLU A 29 28.31 -12.41 22.38
C GLU A 29 28.41 -12.60 20.85
N THR A 30 28.02 -11.60 20.06
CA THR A 30 28.05 -11.67 18.59
C THR A 30 29.33 -11.10 17.99
N ARG A 31 30.13 -10.36 18.77
CA ARG A 31 31.43 -9.85 18.33
C ARG A 31 32.42 -11.01 18.21
N PRO A 32 32.99 -11.25 17.01
CA PRO A 32 34.06 -12.23 16.86
C PRO A 32 35.29 -11.74 17.64
N THR A 33 35.58 -12.42 18.75
CA THR A 33 36.79 -12.22 19.55
C THR A 33 37.88 -13.19 19.04
N PRO A 34 39.17 -12.87 19.20
CA PRO A 34 40.27 -13.73 18.71
C PRO A 34 40.24 -15.15 19.30
N ASP A 35 39.60 -15.35 20.45
CA ASP A 35 39.44 -16.65 21.12
C ASP A 35 38.18 -17.43 20.70
N ASN A 36 37.23 -16.83 19.96
CA ASN A 36 36.02 -17.51 19.50
C ASN A 36 35.62 -17.06 18.06
N PRO A 37 36.11 -17.75 17.02
CA PRO A 37 35.86 -17.41 15.62
C PRO A 37 34.46 -17.83 15.12
N HIS A 38 33.70 -18.57 15.92
CA HIS A 38 32.37 -19.03 15.52
C HIS A 38 31.33 -17.95 15.80
N VAL A 39 30.84 -17.36 14.72
CA VAL A 39 29.61 -16.56 14.71
C VAL A 39 28.49 -17.40 15.34
N MET A 40 27.78 -16.82 16.30
CA MET A 40 26.63 -17.43 16.98
C MET A 40 25.70 -18.14 15.97
N PRO A 41 25.26 -19.38 16.26
CA PRO A 41 24.37 -20.10 15.35
C PRO A 41 23.05 -19.33 15.18
N TRP A 42 22.57 -19.26 13.93
CA TRP A 42 21.41 -18.45 13.55
C TRP A 42 20.17 -18.61 14.46
N PRO A 43 19.78 -19.83 14.91
CA PRO A 43 18.63 -19.99 15.81
C PRO A 43 18.79 -19.28 17.16
N GLU A 44 20.01 -19.26 17.72
CA GLU A 44 20.30 -18.58 18.98
C GLU A 44 20.26 -17.06 18.81
N LEU A 45 20.82 -16.57 17.71
CA LEU A 45 20.75 -15.15 17.34
C LEU A 45 19.31 -14.71 17.16
N LEU A 46 18.51 -15.48 16.42
CA LEU A 46 17.10 -15.20 16.18
C LEU A 46 16.30 -15.20 17.48
N SER A 47 16.55 -16.16 18.37
CA SER A 47 15.90 -16.23 19.68
C SER A 47 16.21 -14.98 20.50
N LYS A 48 17.48 -14.59 20.60
CA LYS A 48 17.91 -13.37 21.31
C LYS A 48 17.31 -12.10 20.68
N PHE A 49 17.27 -12.04 19.35
CA PHE A 49 16.65 -10.93 18.62
C PHE A 49 15.14 -10.85 18.87
N ASN A 50 14.43 -11.97 18.91
CA ASN A 50 13.00 -11.98 19.21
C ASN A 50 12.71 -11.49 20.64
N VAL A 51 13.53 -11.87 21.61
CA VAL A 51 13.42 -11.35 22.99
C VAL A 51 13.65 -9.85 23.02
N LEU A 52 14.64 -9.36 22.27
CA LEU A 52 14.96 -7.95 22.15
C LEU A 52 13.82 -7.16 21.49
N ALA A 53 13.32 -7.65 20.35
CA ALA A 53 12.19 -7.06 19.63
C ALA A 53 10.93 -7.03 20.49
N GLY A 54 10.65 -8.10 21.23
CA GLY A 54 9.54 -8.14 22.19
C GLY A 54 9.66 -7.08 23.28
N LYS A 55 10.84 -6.94 23.89
CA LYS A 55 11.08 -5.91 24.93
C LYS A 55 11.01 -4.50 24.36
N TYR A 56 11.56 -4.27 23.17
CA TYR A 56 11.45 -2.99 22.48
C TYR A 56 10.00 -2.64 22.14
N ALA A 57 9.21 -3.59 21.66
CA ALA A 57 7.79 -3.37 21.36
C ALA A 57 6.98 -3.01 22.62
N ILE A 58 7.26 -3.67 23.76
CA ILE A 58 6.65 -3.34 25.05
C ILE A 58 7.03 -1.92 25.49
N LEU A 59 8.31 -1.56 25.36
CA LEU A 59 8.79 -0.21 25.70
C LEU A 59 8.14 0.85 24.82
N SER A 60 8.15 0.64 23.50
CA SER A 60 7.53 1.54 22.51
C SER A 60 6.04 1.74 22.79
N HIS A 61 5.31 0.66 23.11
CA HIS A 61 3.89 0.76 23.49
C HIS A 61 3.69 1.51 24.81
N THR A 62 4.53 1.25 25.80
CA THR A 62 4.48 1.91 27.12
C THR A 62 4.73 3.41 26.98
N VAL A 63 5.77 3.81 26.24
CA VAL A 63 6.10 5.20 25.94
C VAL A 63 4.98 5.86 25.11
N GLY A 64 4.51 5.19 24.06
CA GLY A 64 3.53 5.73 23.12
C GLY A 64 2.10 5.83 23.64
N LYS A 65 1.70 5.01 24.63
CA LYS A 65 0.33 5.02 25.17
C LYS A 65 0.23 5.55 26.59
N LYS A 66 1.09 5.09 27.51
CA LYS A 66 0.98 5.44 28.93
C LYS A 66 1.64 6.78 29.23
N HIS A 67 2.80 7.02 28.63
CA HIS A 67 3.59 8.22 28.93
C HIS A 67 3.54 9.30 27.85
N ALA A 68 2.83 9.08 26.73
CA ALA A 68 2.83 10.01 25.61
C ALA A 68 2.20 11.38 25.93
N SER A 69 1.16 11.43 26.77
CA SER A 69 0.59 12.70 27.23
C SER A 69 1.58 13.44 28.13
N LEU A 70 2.17 12.74 29.11
CA LEU A 70 3.14 13.29 30.04
C LEU A 70 4.41 13.80 29.34
N LEU A 71 4.96 13.02 28.41
CA LEU A 71 6.19 13.38 27.69
C LEU A 71 5.98 14.56 26.72
N LYS A 72 4.75 14.79 26.25
CA LYS A 72 4.41 15.97 25.43
C LYS A 72 4.33 17.25 26.26
N GLU A 73 3.93 17.14 27.53
CA GLU A 73 3.81 18.29 28.45
C GLU A 73 5.15 18.65 29.10
N LEU A 74 6.13 17.75 29.11
CA LEU A 74 7.45 17.97 29.70
C LEU A 74 8.45 18.50 28.67
N ALA A 75 9.03 19.67 28.96
CA ALA A 75 10.21 20.16 28.27
C ALA A 75 11.47 19.84 29.09
N VAL A 76 12.46 19.19 28.46
CA VAL A 76 13.75 18.90 29.09
C VAL A 76 14.71 20.05 28.81
N VAL A 77 15.19 20.69 29.88
CA VAL A 77 16.16 21.80 29.82
C VAL A 77 17.32 21.47 30.76
N PRO A 78 18.57 21.73 30.37
CA PRO A 78 19.72 21.53 31.25
C PRO A 78 19.60 22.38 32.52
N GLN A 79 19.85 21.77 33.68
CA GLN A 79 19.75 22.46 34.99
C GLN A 79 20.83 23.52 35.19
N THR A 80 22.00 23.33 34.57
CA THR A 80 23.13 24.26 34.62
C THR A 80 23.51 24.68 33.21
N GLN A 81 23.81 25.96 33.01
CA GLN A 81 24.36 26.40 31.74
C GLN A 81 25.74 25.74 31.53
N PRO A 82 25.99 25.16 30.34
CA PRO A 82 27.25 24.51 30.04
C PRO A 82 28.37 25.57 30.03
N ASN A 83 29.43 25.33 30.81
CA ASN A 83 30.50 26.30 31.06
C ASN A 83 31.61 26.25 29.99
N GLY A 84 31.40 25.52 28.89
CA GLY A 84 32.35 25.44 27.79
C GLY A 84 31.76 24.85 26.50
N ILE A 85 32.50 25.05 25.40
CA ILE A 85 32.12 24.61 24.05
C ILE A 85 31.95 23.07 23.99
N HIS A 86 32.79 22.31 24.71
CA HIS A 86 32.69 20.86 24.73
C HIS A 86 31.41 20.36 25.40
N GLU A 87 31.03 20.93 26.54
CA GLU A 87 29.78 20.62 27.23
C GLU A 87 28.57 21.03 26.39
N GLN A 88 28.64 22.16 25.69
CA GLN A 88 27.62 22.57 24.74
C GLN A 88 27.44 21.56 23.60
N ASN A 89 28.54 21.03 23.05
CA ASN A 89 28.51 20.02 22.00
C ASN A 89 27.94 18.68 22.49
N ILE A 90 28.29 18.25 23.71
CA ILE A 90 27.72 17.02 24.29
C ILE A 90 26.22 17.22 24.54
N MET A 91 25.84 18.35 25.12
CA MET A 91 24.45 18.68 25.42
C MET A 91 23.59 18.73 24.15
N SER A 92 24.13 19.30 23.07
CA SER A 92 23.42 19.38 21.78
C SER A 92 23.19 18.00 21.16
N VAL A 93 24.10 17.05 21.37
CA VAL A 93 23.93 15.65 20.95
C VAL A 93 22.92 14.92 21.83
N LEU A 94 23.00 15.08 23.16
CA LEU A 94 22.11 14.39 24.11
C LEU A 94 20.64 14.86 24.01
N LEU A 95 20.41 16.14 23.75
CA LEU A 95 19.08 16.73 23.59
C LEU A 95 18.60 16.74 22.12
N ARG A 96 19.35 16.11 21.21
CA ARG A 96 18.99 16.05 19.79
C ARG A 96 17.71 15.23 19.62
N THR A 97 16.71 15.84 19.00
CA THR A 97 15.45 15.19 18.61
C THR A 97 15.41 14.80 17.13
N LYS A 98 16.37 15.28 16.33
CA LYS A 98 16.47 14.95 14.91
C LYS A 98 16.79 13.47 14.74
N LEU A 99 15.98 12.80 13.90
CA LEU A 99 16.11 11.38 13.57
C LEU A 99 17.49 11.05 12.98
N ALA A 100 17.80 9.75 12.97
CA ALA A 100 18.96 9.24 12.27
C ALA A 100 18.74 9.38 10.75
N PRO A 101 19.79 9.71 9.97
CA PRO A 101 19.65 10.00 8.54
C PRO A 101 19.10 8.81 7.74
N GLU A 102 19.40 7.58 8.17
CA GLU A 102 18.88 6.34 7.56
C GLU A 102 17.36 6.23 7.73
N ILE A 103 16.84 6.62 8.90
CA ILE A 103 15.41 6.62 9.19
C ILE A 103 14.70 7.73 8.41
N GLU A 104 15.29 8.93 8.33
CA GLU A 104 14.73 10.05 7.55
C GLU A 104 14.54 9.67 6.08
N LYS A 105 15.55 9.01 5.49
CA LYS A 105 15.49 8.54 4.11
C LYS A 105 14.41 7.48 3.91
N GLU A 106 14.27 6.56 4.87
CA GLU A 106 13.27 5.49 4.77
C GLU A 106 11.84 6.04 4.92
N GLU A 107 11.62 7.01 5.82
CA GLU A 107 10.33 7.69 5.93
C GLU A 107 9.97 8.41 4.62
N GLU A 108 10.93 9.11 4.00
CA GLU A 108 10.71 9.76 2.69
C GLU A 108 10.33 8.76 1.59
N ASN A 109 11.00 7.60 1.55
CA ASN A 109 10.67 6.53 0.61
C ASN A 109 9.25 6.00 0.82
N ILE A 110 8.84 5.77 2.07
CA ILE A 110 7.50 5.30 2.42
C ILE A 110 6.45 6.33 1.98
N TRP A 111 6.68 7.62 2.26
CA TRP A 111 5.77 8.69 1.83
C TRP A 111 5.67 8.78 0.31
N ALA A 112 6.77 8.64 -0.41
CA ALA A 112 6.78 8.62 -1.87
C ALA A 112 5.98 7.42 -2.42
N GLN A 113 6.09 6.26 -1.78
CA GLN A 113 5.31 5.08 -2.16
C GLN A 113 3.81 5.30 -1.92
N VAL A 114 3.43 5.79 -0.73
CA VAL A 114 2.02 6.06 -0.40
C VAL A 114 1.39 7.06 -1.37
N GLU A 115 2.12 8.11 -1.75
CA GLU A 115 1.65 9.09 -2.73
C GLU A 115 1.46 8.45 -4.11
N SER A 116 2.37 7.58 -4.54
CA SER A 116 2.25 6.88 -5.82
C SER A 116 1.05 5.92 -5.85
N GLU A 117 0.77 5.24 -4.74
CA GLU A 117 -0.39 4.35 -4.60
C GLU A 117 -1.70 5.17 -4.61
N ALA A 118 -1.74 6.31 -3.91
CA ALA A 118 -2.90 7.20 -3.91
C ALA A 118 -3.22 7.76 -5.32
N GLN A 119 -2.19 8.09 -6.11
CA GLN A 119 -2.37 8.53 -7.49
C GLN A 119 -2.87 7.41 -8.42
N GLN A 120 -2.41 6.17 -8.20
CA GLN A 120 -2.92 5.02 -8.95
C GLN A 120 -4.38 4.74 -8.65
N ASP A 121 -4.79 4.84 -7.38
CA ASP A 121 -6.19 4.66 -6.99
C ASP A 121 -7.09 5.73 -7.62
N GLN A 122 -6.69 7.00 -7.57
CA GLN A 122 -7.41 8.09 -8.26
C GLN A 122 -7.52 7.85 -9.77
N HIS A 123 -6.45 7.37 -10.39
CA HIS A 123 -6.45 7.05 -11.82
C HIS A 123 -7.40 5.89 -12.14
N HIS A 124 -7.41 4.83 -11.33
CA HIS A 124 -8.35 3.71 -11.49
C HIS A 124 -9.80 4.14 -11.32
N GLU A 125 -10.10 5.00 -10.35
CA GLU A 125 -11.43 5.56 -10.17
C GLU A 125 -11.89 6.36 -11.40
N LEU A 126 -11.02 7.22 -11.94
CA LEU A 126 -11.33 8.01 -13.13
C LEU A 126 -11.57 7.12 -14.37
N LEU A 127 -10.76 6.08 -14.56
CA LEU A 127 -10.96 5.10 -15.62
C LEU A 127 -12.31 4.37 -15.47
N ALA A 128 -12.66 3.97 -14.25
CA ALA A 128 -13.92 3.29 -13.97
C ALA A 128 -15.13 4.19 -14.28
N VAL A 129 -15.10 5.46 -13.84
CA VAL A 129 -16.16 6.43 -14.15
C VAL A 129 -16.27 6.67 -15.65
N THR A 130 -15.14 6.79 -16.34
CA THR A 130 -15.11 6.98 -17.80
C THR A 130 -15.69 5.77 -18.53
N ALA A 131 -15.33 4.56 -18.11
CA ALA A 131 -15.87 3.31 -18.67
C ALA A 131 -17.38 3.17 -18.41
N MET A 132 -17.86 3.56 -17.24
CA MET A 132 -19.30 3.60 -16.96
C MET A 132 -20.04 4.61 -17.85
N GLY A 133 -19.45 5.79 -18.06
CA GLY A 133 -20.00 6.80 -18.96
C GLY A 133 -20.10 6.33 -20.41
N SER A 134 -19.05 5.69 -20.92
CA SER A 134 -19.05 5.13 -22.28
C SER A 134 -20.04 3.97 -22.42
N PHE A 135 -20.14 3.08 -21.43
CA PHE A 135 -21.12 2.00 -21.42
C PHE A 135 -22.56 2.52 -21.42
N ASN A 136 -22.88 3.52 -20.59
CA ASN A 136 -24.21 4.12 -20.56
C ASN A 136 -24.57 4.79 -21.89
N SER A 137 -23.60 5.44 -22.52
CA SER A 137 -23.77 6.07 -23.84
C SER A 137 -24.03 5.04 -24.93
N LEU A 138 -23.27 3.93 -24.93
CA LEU A 138 -23.46 2.81 -25.85
C LEU A 138 -24.83 2.14 -25.66
N ARG A 139 -25.24 1.95 -24.41
CA ARG A 139 -26.56 1.39 -24.08
C ARG A 139 -27.69 2.27 -24.59
N LYS A 140 -27.55 3.60 -24.47
CA LYS A 140 -28.52 4.55 -25.02
C LYS A 140 -28.58 4.46 -26.55
N ALA A 141 -27.43 4.49 -27.23
CA ALA A 141 -27.36 4.36 -28.68
C ALA A 141 -27.97 3.03 -29.19
N HIS A 142 -27.77 1.94 -28.46
CA HIS A 142 -28.40 0.65 -28.78
C HIS A 142 -29.93 0.70 -28.59
N ALA A 143 -30.41 1.30 -27.50
CA ALA A 143 -31.85 1.47 -27.28
C ALA A 143 -32.49 2.32 -28.39
N ASP A 144 -31.84 3.42 -28.78
CA ASP A 144 -32.29 4.28 -29.87
C ASP A 144 -32.34 3.53 -31.21
N ARG A 145 -31.32 2.70 -31.50
CA ARG A 145 -31.28 1.85 -32.70
C ARG A 145 -32.38 0.79 -32.71
N VAL A 146 -32.64 0.15 -31.57
CA VAL A 146 -33.74 -0.83 -31.45
C VAL A 146 -35.09 -0.16 -31.66
N GLN A 147 -35.29 1.05 -31.13
CA GLN A 147 -36.51 1.83 -31.37
C GLN A 147 -36.67 2.19 -32.85
N GLN A 148 -35.59 2.60 -33.53
CA GLN A 148 -35.62 2.84 -34.98
C GLN A 148 -36.01 1.57 -35.76
N LEU A 149 -35.38 0.43 -35.46
CA LEU A 149 -35.73 -0.84 -36.11
C LEU A 149 -37.18 -1.26 -35.85
N LEU A 150 -37.70 -1.01 -34.64
CA LEU A 150 -39.11 -1.26 -34.32
C LEU A 150 -40.05 -0.32 -35.07
N ALA A 151 -39.69 0.95 -35.23
CA ALA A 151 -40.45 1.92 -36.01
C ALA A 151 -40.47 1.55 -37.49
N ASP A 152 -39.32 1.22 -38.07
CA ASP A 152 -39.20 0.75 -39.45
C ASP A 152 -40.01 -0.53 -39.67
N ALA A 153 -39.99 -1.47 -38.72
CA ALA A 153 -40.78 -2.71 -38.78
C ALA A 153 -42.29 -2.47 -38.64
N LEU A 154 -42.71 -1.39 -37.97
CA LEU A 154 -44.13 -0.99 -37.84
C LEU A 154 -44.63 -0.24 -39.08
N GLU A 155 -43.76 0.55 -39.73
CA GLU A 155 -44.05 1.15 -41.04
C GLU A 155 -44.13 0.09 -42.14
N SER A 156 -43.42 -1.04 -41.98
CA SER A 156 -43.62 -2.24 -42.81
C SER A 156 -44.74 -3.14 -42.27
N LYS A 157 -46.02 -2.84 -42.55
CA LYS A 157 -47.13 -3.80 -42.37
C LYS A 157 -47.60 -4.41 -43.71
N PRO A 158 -48.22 -5.59 -43.68
CA PRO A 158 -47.82 -6.79 -44.39
C PRO A 158 -48.26 -6.82 -45.87
N VAL A 159 -47.40 -7.37 -46.73
CA VAL A 159 -47.80 -7.76 -48.09
C VAL A 159 -48.72 -8.99 -47.99
N GLU A 160 -49.97 -8.82 -48.42
CA GLU A 160 -50.95 -9.89 -48.65
C GLU A 160 -50.42 -10.88 -49.72
N PRO A 161 -50.71 -12.19 -49.60
CA PRO A 161 -50.02 -13.22 -50.34
C PRO A 161 -50.67 -13.41 -51.73
N LEU A 162 -49.95 -13.08 -52.79
CA LEU A 162 -50.35 -13.44 -54.15
C LEU A 162 -49.16 -14.05 -54.91
N ALA A 163 -49.29 -15.37 -55.10
CA ALA A 163 -48.90 -16.14 -56.27
C ALA A 163 -47.49 -15.95 -56.85
N ALA A 164 -46.67 -17.00 -56.71
CA ALA A 164 -45.62 -17.34 -57.68
C ALA A 164 -46.22 -17.56 -59.09
N PRO A 165 -45.44 -17.65 -60.21
CA PRO A 165 -43.98 -17.52 -60.37
C PRO A 165 -43.54 -16.65 -61.58
N SER A 166 -42.29 -16.16 -61.60
CA SER A 166 -41.51 -16.05 -62.86
C SER A 166 -40.04 -15.73 -62.62
N GLU A 167 -39.18 -16.51 -63.26
CA GLU A 167 -37.72 -16.48 -63.31
C GLU A 167 -37.16 -15.17 -63.90
N THR A 168 -36.06 -14.64 -63.35
CA THR A 168 -34.74 -14.44 -64.02
C THR A 168 -33.82 -13.47 -63.24
N GLU A 169 -32.67 -14.02 -62.82
CA GLU A 169 -31.32 -13.43 -62.67
C GLU A 169 -31.12 -12.00 -62.13
N ALA A 170 -30.60 -11.90 -60.90
CA ALA A 170 -29.44 -11.06 -60.58
C ALA A 170 -28.74 -11.57 -59.31
N GLU A 171 -27.51 -12.02 -59.49
CA GLU A 171 -26.55 -12.49 -58.51
C GLU A 171 -26.02 -11.31 -57.66
N ALA A 172 -26.21 -11.34 -56.34
CA ALA A 172 -25.34 -10.66 -55.37
C ALA A 172 -25.53 -11.29 -53.98
N THR A 173 -24.43 -11.87 -53.51
CA THR A 173 -24.27 -12.70 -52.33
C THR A 173 -24.52 -11.96 -51.02
N ASP A 174 -25.37 -12.52 -50.16
CA ASP A 174 -25.22 -12.34 -48.71
C ASP A 174 -25.77 -13.59 -47.99
N LYS A 175 -24.92 -14.61 -47.86
CA LYS A 175 -25.22 -15.76 -47.00
C LYS A 175 -24.85 -15.36 -45.58
N PRO A 176 -25.74 -15.49 -44.58
CA PRO A 176 -25.36 -15.26 -43.20
C PRO A 176 -24.27 -16.26 -42.80
N VAL A 177 -23.16 -15.76 -42.25
CA VAL A 177 -22.05 -16.57 -41.73
C VAL A 177 -22.60 -17.55 -40.70
N SER A 178 -22.27 -18.83 -40.84
CA SER A 178 -22.78 -19.85 -39.94
C SER A 178 -22.19 -19.66 -38.53
N LEU A 179 -23.00 -19.86 -37.49
CA LEU A 179 -22.53 -19.78 -36.10
C LEU A 179 -21.44 -20.82 -35.80
N GLU A 180 -21.40 -21.91 -36.57
CA GLU A 180 -20.39 -22.95 -36.48
C GLU A 180 -19.02 -22.44 -36.92
N ASP A 181 -18.95 -21.59 -37.95
CA ASP A 181 -17.69 -20.97 -38.41
C ASP A 181 -17.15 -19.96 -37.40
N ILE A 182 -18.04 -19.19 -36.76
CA ILE A 182 -17.65 -18.23 -35.72
C ILE A 182 -17.09 -18.96 -34.50
N LEU A 183 -17.73 -20.07 -34.09
CA LEU A 183 -17.25 -20.88 -32.97
C LEU A 183 -15.90 -21.55 -33.31
N ALA A 184 -15.76 -22.10 -34.52
CA ALA A 184 -14.51 -22.71 -34.98
C ALA A 184 -13.35 -21.70 -35.07
N PHE A 185 -13.63 -20.44 -35.42
CA PHE A 185 -12.65 -19.36 -35.40
C PHE A 185 -12.19 -19.03 -33.97
N THR A 186 -13.12 -18.90 -33.02
CA THR A 186 -12.75 -18.60 -31.62
C THR A 186 -11.95 -19.72 -30.96
N SER A 187 -12.18 -20.98 -31.35
CA SER A 187 -11.49 -22.12 -30.76
C SER A 187 -10.16 -22.47 -31.43
N SER A 188 -9.99 -22.21 -32.74
CA SER A 188 -8.79 -22.66 -33.48
C SER A 188 -8.03 -21.55 -34.23
N GLY A 189 -8.58 -20.34 -34.34
CA GLY A 189 -7.90 -19.17 -34.89
C GLY A 189 -7.61 -19.23 -36.40
N LYS A 190 -8.24 -20.13 -37.17
CA LYS A 190 -8.10 -20.18 -38.64
C LYS A 190 -9.40 -19.86 -39.35
N LEU A 191 -9.30 -18.98 -40.34
CA LEU A 191 -10.30 -18.74 -41.39
C LEU A 191 -9.86 -19.57 -42.61
N THR A 192 -10.77 -20.39 -43.16
CA THR A 192 -10.67 -20.89 -44.54
C THR A 192 -11.61 -20.11 -45.42
#